data_AF-A0A7C7AM14-F1
#
_entry.id   AF-A0A7C7AM14-F1
#
_cell.length_a   1.000
_cell.length_b   1.000
_cell.length_c   1.000
_cell.angle_alpha   90.00
_cell.angle_beta   90.00
_cell.angle_gamma   90.00
#
_symmetry.space_group_name_H-M   'P 1'
#
loop_
_entity.id
_entity.type
_entity.pdbx_description
1 polymer ?
#
loop_
_entity_poly.entity_id
_entity_poly.type
_entity_poly.pdbx_seq_one_letter_code
_entity_poly.pdbx_strand_id
1 'polypeptide(L)'
;MKVGKTMFTKIKEEIKNYAEQYNILKKVYMDKNTELKANYIGKMFDSEFATNHQQFNDAVLALQIEAKEKLSTAYSAITESIRNSVIDDLGSETIAELNLIKGLNLSEFEIRGYAEKYTGNAKALRILTEIAESKGIYFNYTSHQEVLDVVKQLKERTTDFINGYHGDYRMFGFYAGDYNHALTLNGDPIDLAEDVYNDFMNPFKGSASNG
;
A
#
# COMPACT_ATOMS: atom_id res chain seq x y z
N MET A 1 15.29 9.85 4.95
CA MET A 1 14.16 8.99 5.37
C MET A 1 13.26 8.77 4.15
N LYS A 2 12.98 7.52 3.72
CA LYS A 2 12.21 7.25 2.49
C LYS A 2 10.75 7.72 2.69
N VAL A 3 10.29 8.72 1.94
CA VAL A 3 8.94 9.33 2.05
C VAL A 3 7.82 8.31 1.81
N GLY A 4 8.05 7.24 1.03
CA GLY A 4 7.06 6.17 0.80
C GLY A 4 6.88 5.19 1.97
N LYS A 5 7.90 4.99 2.81
CA LYS A 5 7.90 3.91 3.82
C LYS A 5 6.84 4.12 4.92
N THR A 6 6.46 5.38 5.18
CA THR A 6 5.45 5.72 6.20
C THR A 6 4.01 5.61 5.71
N MET A 7 3.74 5.69 4.40
CA MET A 7 2.37 5.65 3.87
C MET A 7 1.87 4.23 3.62
N PHE A 8 2.70 3.37 3.00
CA PHE A 8 2.35 1.95 2.78
C PHE A 8 2.34 1.15 4.09
N THR A 9 3.16 1.52 5.07
CA THR A 9 3.10 0.93 6.42
C THR A 9 1.74 1.13 7.09
N LYS A 10 1.11 2.31 6.94
CA LYS A 10 -0.24 2.56 7.49
C LYS A 10 -1.30 1.63 6.89
N ILE A 11 -1.18 1.30 5.61
CA ILE A 11 -2.08 0.35 4.94
C ILE A 11 -1.89 -1.05 5.55
N LYS A 12 -0.63 -1.50 5.71
CA LYS A 12 -0.29 -2.80 6.33
C LYS A 12 -0.84 -2.91 7.75
N GLU A 13 -0.63 -1.86 8.55
CA GLU A 13 -1.09 -1.79 9.93
C GLU A 13 -2.62 -1.85 10.03
N GLU A 14 -3.33 -1.12 9.17
CA GLU A 14 -4.80 -1.10 9.21
C GLU A 14 -5.41 -2.46 8.83
N ILE A 15 -4.87 -3.12 7.81
CA ILE A 15 -5.31 -4.47 7.40
C ILE A 15 -5.08 -5.48 8.54
N LYS A 16 -3.91 -5.42 9.17
CA LYS A 16 -3.57 -6.29 10.30
C LYS A 16 -4.52 -6.05 11.48
N ASN A 17 -4.72 -4.79 11.86
CA ASN A 17 -5.59 -4.39 12.95
C ASN A 17 -7.04 -4.84 12.71
N TYR A 18 -7.57 -4.65 11.50
CA TYR A 18 -8.90 -5.15 11.13
C TYR A 18 -9.02 -6.66 11.34
N ALA A 19 -8.05 -7.44 10.85
CA ALA A 19 -8.10 -8.89 10.94
C ALA A 19 -8.00 -9.41 12.38
N GLU A 20 -7.15 -8.77 13.21
CA GLU A 20 -7.05 -9.07 14.64
C GLU A 20 -8.36 -8.77 15.38
N GLN A 21 -8.96 -7.60 15.14
CA GLN A 21 -10.24 -7.23 15.76
C GLN A 21 -11.39 -8.13 15.31
N TYR A 22 -11.46 -8.49 14.03
CA TYR A 22 -12.43 -9.45 13.52
C TYR A 22 -12.30 -10.80 14.24
N ASN A 23 -11.08 -11.30 14.42
CA ASN A 23 -10.82 -12.58 15.10
C ASN A 23 -11.24 -12.53 16.57
N ILE A 24 -11.06 -11.40 17.25
CA ILE A 24 -11.55 -11.17 18.62
C ILE A 24 -13.09 -11.23 18.64
N LEU A 25 -13.77 -10.50 17.76
CA LEU A 25 -15.24 -10.52 17.66
C LEU A 25 -15.76 -11.93 17.39
N LYS A 26 -15.11 -12.66 16.47
CA LYS A 26 -15.47 -14.04 16.12
C LYS A 26 -15.31 -14.98 17.31
N LYS A 27 -14.22 -14.83 18.09
CA LYS A 27 -14.01 -15.61 19.30
C LYS A 27 -15.11 -15.34 20.33
N VAL A 28 -15.42 -14.08 20.63
CA VAL A 28 -16.50 -13.70 21.57
C VAL A 28 -17.84 -14.28 21.11
N TYR A 29 -18.14 -14.20 19.81
CA TYR A 29 -19.34 -14.80 19.23
C TYR A 29 -19.39 -16.33 19.45
N MET A 30 -18.28 -17.04 19.20
CA MET A 30 -18.18 -18.49 19.38
C MET A 30 -18.29 -18.91 20.85
N ASP A 31 -17.65 -18.19 21.76
CA ASP A 31 -17.68 -18.46 23.21
C ASP A 31 -19.11 -18.32 23.73
N LYS A 32 -19.79 -17.21 23.41
CA LYS A 32 -21.19 -16.98 23.79
C LYS A 32 -22.15 -18.01 23.19
N ASN A 33 -21.95 -18.42 21.94
CA ASN A 33 -22.74 -19.49 21.34
C ASN A 33 -22.53 -20.85 22.04
N THR A 34 -21.34 -21.11 22.55
CA THR A 34 -21.03 -22.34 23.30
C THR A 34 -21.75 -22.34 24.64
N GLU A 35 -21.74 -21.21 25.35
CA GLU A 35 -22.48 -21.02 26.60
C GLU A 35 -23.99 -21.18 26.41
N LEU A 36 -24.55 -20.55 25.36
CA LEU A 36 -25.97 -20.69 25.02
C LEU A 36 -26.34 -22.16 24.76
N LYS A 37 -25.49 -22.92 24.04
CA LYS A 37 -25.74 -24.34 23.75
C LYS A 37 -25.65 -25.22 25.00
N ALA A 38 -24.76 -24.89 25.93
CA ALA A 38 -24.64 -25.62 27.19
C ALA A 38 -25.88 -25.43 28.09
N ASN A 39 -26.54 -24.27 28.00
CA ASN A 39 -27.72 -23.91 28.79
C ASN A 39 -29.04 -24.06 28.00
N TYR A 40 -29.11 -25.01 27.06
CA TYR A 40 -30.23 -25.13 26.12
C TYR A 40 -31.59 -25.34 26.82
N ILE A 41 -32.45 -24.31 26.79
CA ILE A 41 -33.84 -24.35 27.27
C ILE A 41 -34.78 -23.85 26.15
N GLY A 42 -35.06 -24.71 25.17
CA GLY A 42 -36.16 -24.54 24.21
C GLY A 42 -36.19 -23.18 23.47
N LYS A 43 -37.36 -22.54 23.36
CA LYS A 43 -37.58 -21.33 22.53
C LYS A 43 -36.77 -20.09 22.95
N MET A 44 -36.29 -19.99 24.19
CA MET A 44 -35.42 -18.88 24.62
C MET A 44 -34.05 -18.95 23.93
N PHE A 45 -33.54 -20.15 23.66
CA PHE A 45 -32.26 -20.37 22.99
C PHE A 45 -32.24 -19.78 21.58
N ASP A 46 -33.28 -20.00 20.77
CA ASP A 46 -33.31 -19.53 19.38
C ASP A 46 -33.29 -17.99 19.30
N SER A 47 -34.00 -17.33 20.22
CA SER A 47 -34.04 -15.86 20.31
C SER A 47 -32.70 -15.28 20.75
N GLU A 48 -32.04 -15.89 21.74
CA GLU A 48 -30.73 -15.45 22.22
C GLU A 48 -29.62 -15.71 21.19
N PHE A 49 -29.69 -16.82 20.47
CA PHE A 49 -28.77 -17.14 19.38
C PHE A 49 -28.89 -16.14 18.22
N ALA A 50 -30.12 -15.83 17.80
CA ALA A 50 -30.39 -14.83 16.77
C ALA A 50 -29.88 -13.44 17.20
N THR A 51 -30.11 -13.07 18.46
CA THR A 51 -29.62 -11.80 19.03
C THR A 51 -28.09 -11.74 19.02
N ASN A 52 -27.41 -12.81 19.44
CA ASN A 52 -25.95 -12.88 19.44
C ASN A 52 -25.36 -12.81 18.02
N HIS A 53 -26.02 -13.46 17.05
CA HIS A 53 -25.62 -13.39 15.65
C HIS A 53 -25.78 -11.98 15.07
N GLN A 54 -26.90 -11.31 15.37
CA GLN A 54 -27.11 -9.93 14.94
C GLN A 54 -26.07 -8.98 15.54
N GLN A 55 -25.80 -9.09 16.85
CA GLN A 55 -24.78 -8.28 17.54
C GLN A 55 -23.38 -8.46 16.92
N PHE A 56 -23.02 -9.70 16.56
CA PHE A 56 -21.77 -9.98 15.86
C PHE A 56 -21.74 -9.32 14.48
N ASN A 57 -22.81 -9.46 13.68
CA ASN A 57 -22.88 -8.87 12.35
C ASN A 57 -22.81 -7.34 12.39
N ASP A 58 -23.51 -6.70 13.34
CA ASP A 58 -23.49 -5.25 13.52
C ASP A 58 -22.07 -4.76 13.91
N ALA A 59 -21.39 -5.48 14.80
CA ALA A 59 -20.01 -5.16 15.19
C ALA A 59 -19.02 -5.34 14.03
N VAL A 60 -19.18 -6.40 13.23
CA VAL A 60 -18.35 -6.62 12.03
C VAL A 60 -18.59 -5.51 11.00
N LEU A 61 -19.84 -5.10 10.77
CA LEU A 61 -20.16 -4.02 9.84
C LEU A 61 -19.53 -2.69 10.29
N ALA A 62 -19.65 -2.36 11.59
CA ALA A 62 -19.02 -1.16 12.15
C ALA A 62 -17.48 -1.19 11.96
N LEU A 63 -16.85 -2.33 12.25
CA LEU A 63 -15.42 -2.53 12.05
C LEU A 63 -15.01 -2.39 10.57
N GLN A 64 -15.82 -2.90 9.64
CA GLN A 64 -15.59 -2.75 8.19
C GLN A 64 -15.66 -1.29 7.73
N ILE A 65 -16.63 -0.53 8.25
CA ILE A 65 -16.78 0.89 7.93
C ILE A 65 -15.55 1.67 8.41
N GLU A 66 -15.16 1.49 9.67
CA GLU A 66 -14.00 2.18 10.25
C GLU A 66 -12.70 1.89 9.48
N ALA A 67 -12.44 0.61 9.19
CA ALA A 67 -11.22 0.22 8.47
C ALA A 67 -11.18 0.80 7.04
N LYS A 68 -12.32 0.82 6.33
CA LYS A 68 -12.42 1.42 4.99
C LYS A 68 -12.17 2.93 5.01
N GLU A 69 -12.66 3.65 6.02
CA GLU A 69 -12.41 5.08 6.16
C GLU A 69 -10.92 5.39 6.36
N LYS A 70 -10.25 4.63 7.25
CA LYS A 70 -8.81 4.76 7.49
C LYS A 70 -7.99 4.42 6.26
N LEU A 71 -8.30 3.32 5.58
CA LEU A 71 -7.67 2.95 4.30
C LEU A 71 -7.88 4.02 3.24
N SER A 72 -9.10 4.56 3.10
CA SER A 72 -9.40 5.63 2.14
C SER A 72 -8.54 6.88 2.39
N THR A 73 -8.32 7.23 3.66
CA THR A 73 -7.44 8.33 4.06
C THR A 73 -5.98 8.05 3.67
N ALA A 74 -5.49 6.84 3.94
CA ALA A 74 -4.13 6.44 3.57
C ALA A 74 -3.91 6.47 2.04
N TYR A 75 -4.85 5.95 1.25
CA TYR A 75 -4.76 5.99 -0.21
C TYR A 75 -4.85 7.39 -0.79
N SER A 76 -5.66 8.27 -0.17
CA SER A 76 -5.76 9.66 -0.58
C SER A 76 -4.43 10.39 -0.40
N ALA A 77 -3.74 10.16 0.73
CA ALA A 77 -2.42 10.73 0.98
C ALA A 77 -1.36 10.27 -0.05
N ILE A 78 -1.37 8.99 -0.45
CA ILE A 78 -0.48 8.47 -1.50
C ILE A 78 -0.80 9.14 -2.85
N THR A 79 -2.09 9.21 -3.20
CA THR A 79 -2.55 9.81 -4.47
C THR A 79 -2.19 11.30 -4.54
N GLU A 80 -2.35 12.03 -3.44
CA GLU A 80 -1.99 13.44 -3.33
C GLU A 80 -0.47 13.64 -3.43
N SER A 81 0.32 12.79 -2.77
CA SER A 81 1.77 12.80 -2.90
C SER A 81 2.23 12.63 -4.36
N ILE A 82 1.61 11.70 -5.10
CA ILE A 82 1.90 11.51 -6.53
C ILE A 82 1.53 12.76 -7.32
N ARG A 83 0.32 13.29 -7.13
CA ARG A 83 -0.14 14.49 -7.85
C ARG A 83 0.75 15.70 -7.61
N ASN A 84 1.11 15.97 -6.35
CA ASN A 84 1.96 17.10 -6.00
C ASN A 84 3.34 16.96 -6.66
N SER A 85 3.95 15.76 -6.63
CA SER A 85 5.24 15.52 -7.29
C SER A 85 5.26 15.77 -8.81
N VAL A 86 4.09 15.68 -9.46
CA VAL A 86 3.91 15.92 -10.90
C VAL A 86 3.55 17.38 -11.19
N ILE A 87 2.84 18.06 -10.29
CA ILE A 87 2.34 19.42 -10.52
C ILE A 87 3.33 20.48 -10.03
N ASP A 88 4.15 20.18 -9.02
CA ASP A 88 5.16 21.08 -8.47
C ASP A 88 6.06 21.64 -9.58
N ASP A 89 6.12 22.96 -9.71
CA ASP A 89 6.93 23.59 -10.74
C ASP A 89 8.41 23.48 -10.43
N LEU A 90 9.19 23.23 -11.49
CA LEU A 90 10.63 23.27 -11.39
C LEU A 90 11.05 24.73 -11.22
N GLY A 91 11.76 25.02 -10.14
CA GLY A 91 12.41 26.31 -9.97
C GLY A 91 13.34 26.60 -11.16
N SER A 92 13.49 27.87 -11.51
CA SER A 92 14.33 28.32 -12.62
C SER A 92 15.77 27.80 -12.54
N GLU A 93 16.32 27.70 -11.33
CA GLU A 93 17.64 27.13 -11.07
C GLU A 93 17.72 25.63 -11.43
N THR A 94 16.70 24.84 -11.08
CA THR A 94 16.64 23.41 -11.42
C THR A 94 16.51 23.21 -12.93
N ILE A 95 15.69 24.04 -13.60
CA ILE A 95 15.56 24.00 -15.06
C ILE A 95 16.91 24.34 -15.73
N ALA A 96 17.60 25.37 -15.26
CA ALA A 96 18.89 25.76 -15.79
C ALA A 96 19.94 24.65 -15.62
N GLU A 97 19.99 24.02 -14.45
CA GLU A 97 20.87 22.89 -14.17
C GLU A 97 20.58 21.69 -15.08
N LEU A 98 19.32 21.27 -15.21
CA LEU A 98 18.92 20.17 -16.10
C LEU A 98 19.25 20.46 -17.58
N ASN A 99 19.09 21.71 -18.03
CA ASN A 99 19.47 22.13 -19.37
C ASN A 99 21.00 22.09 -19.58
N LEU A 100 21.79 22.44 -18.58
CA LEU A 100 23.25 22.32 -18.63
C LEU A 100 23.66 20.85 -18.73
N ILE A 101 23.10 19.98 -17.88
CA ILE A 101 23.34 18.53 -17.86
C ILE A 101 23.09 17.91 -19.23
N LYS A 102 22.04 18.34 -19.95
CA LYS A 102 21.72 17.86 -21.29
C LYS A 102 22.89 18.01 -22.28
N GLY A 103 23.65 19.09 -22.17
CA GLY A 103 24.81 19.39 -23.02
C GLY A 103 26.12 18.73 -22.61
N LEU A 104 26.19 18.08 -21.44
CA LEU A 104 27.42 17.48 -20.91
C LEU A 104 27.52 15.98 -21.24
N ASN A 105 28.73 15.46 -21.45
CA ASN A 105 28.96 14.01 -21.48
C ASN A 105 29.14 13.49 -20.05
N LEU A 106 28.04 13.02 -19.46
CA LEU A 106 28.02 12.45 -18.11
C LEU A 106 28.09 10.93 -18.18
N SER A 107 28.82 10.35 -17.23
CA SER A 107 28.81 8.92 -16.93
C SER A 107 27.51 8.51 -16.24
N GLU A 108 27.22 7.21 -16.23
CA GLU A 108 26.09 6.64 -15.50
C GLU A 108 26.14 6.99 -14.00
N PHE A 109 27.34 7.03 -13.42
CA PHE A 109 27.53 7.39 -12.01
C PHE A 109 27.12 8.85 -11.73
N GLU A 110 27.47 9.79 -12.60
CA GLU A 110 27.09 11.20 -12.45
C GLU A 110 25.58 11.41 -12.61
N ILE A 111 24.97 10.74 -13.60
CA ILE A 111 23.51 10.76 -13.79
C ILE A 111 22.79 10.25 -12.53
N ARG A 112 23.28 9.16 -11.92
CA ARG A 112 22.75 8.64 -10.65
C ARG A 112 22.86 9.65 -9.51
N GLY A 113 24.00 10.35 -9.40
CA GLY A 113 24.19 11.39 -8.39
C GLY A 113 23.18 12.55 -8.53
N TYR A 114 22.92 13.00 -9.76
CA TYR A 114 21.90 14.01 -10.01
C TYR A 114 20.50 13.53 -9.64
N ALA A 115 20.21 12.27 -9.90
CA ALA A 115 18.91 11.73 -9.56
C ALA A 115 18.67 11.56 -8.06
N GLU A 116 19.70 11.17 -7.32
CA GLU A 116 19.63 11.17 -5.86
C GLU A 116 19.31 12.59 -5.35
N LYS A 117 19.94 13.62 -5.92
CA LYS A 117 19.66 15.03 -5.62
C LYS A 117 18.21 15.43 -5.88
N TYR A 118 17.57 14.93 -6.94
CA TYR A 118 16.16 15.26 -7.26
C TYR A 118 15.15 14.21 -6.79
N THR A 119 15.51 13.35 -5.85
CA THR A 119 14.57 12.36 -5.26
C THR A 119 13.26 13.02 -4.83
N GLY A 120 12.13 12.47 -5.28
CA GLY A 120 10.79 12.99 -4.99
C GLY A 120 10.32 14.13 -5.88
N ASN A 121 11.14 14.62 -6.80
CA ASN A 121 10.74 15.58 -7.83
C ASN A 121 10.53 14.88 -9.17
N ALA A 122 9.30 14.43 -9.44
CA ALA A 122 9.01 13.59 -10.60
C ALA A 122 9.24 14.32 -11.93
N LYS A 123 9.00 15.65 -12.00
CA LYS A 123 9.31 16.44 -13.20
C LYS A 123 10.82 16.47 -13.49
N ALA A 124 11.65 16.73 -12.48
CA ALA A 124 13.11 16.78 -12.65
C ALA A 124 13.67 15.39 -13.02
N LEU A 125 13.18 14.36 -12.34
CA LEU A 125 13.57 12.97 -12.61
C LEU A 125 13.18 12.53 -14.02
N ARG A 126 12.00 12.90 -14.51
CA ARG A 126 11.60 12.64 -15.91
C ARG A 126 12.52 13.30 -16.92
N ILE A 127 12.91 14.56 -16.68
CA ILE A 127 13.87 15.24 -17.58
C ILE A 127 15.24 14.56 -17.52
N LEU A 128 15.69 14.13 -16.35
CA LEU A 128 16.93 13.35 -16.23
C LEU A 128 16.86 12.01 -16.97
N THR A 129 15.70 11.33 -16.97
CA THR A 129 15.47 10.14 -17.78
C THR A 129 15.70 10.41 -19.25
N GLU A 130 15.05 11.44 -19.80
CA GLU A 130 15.17 11.80 -21.22
C GLU A 130 16.64 12.10 -21.58
N ILE A 131 17.38 12.74 -20.66
CA ILE A 131 18.82 12.99 -20.81
C ILE A 131 19.60 11.68 -20.80
N ALA A 132 19.33 10.75 -19.88
CA ALA A 132 20.00 9.47 -19.76
C ALA A 132 19.78 8.59 -21.01
N GLU A 133 18.53 8.48 -21.47
CA GLU A 133 18.15 7.72 -22.66
C GLU A 133 18.84 8.25 -23.92
N SER A 134 18.95 9.59 -24.07
CA SER A 134 19.67 10.21 -25.19
C SER A 134 21.17 9.85 -25.23
N LYS A 135 21.71 9.36 -24.11
CA LYS A 135 23.11 8.93 -23.96
C LYS A 135 23.27 7.39 -23.95
N GLY A 136 22.19 6.65 -24.24
CA GLY A 136 22.20 5.18 -24.23
C GLY A 136 22.25 4.56 -22.83
N ILE A 137 21.92 5.32 -21.78
CA ILE A 137 21.84 4.82 -20.41
C ILE A 137 20.40 4.37 -20.17
N TYR A 138 20.20 3.07 -19.92
CA TYR A 138 18.87 2.50 -19.73
C TYR A 138 18.28 2.90 -18.37
N PHE A 139 16.97 3.17 -18.38
CA PHE A 139 16.28 3.74 -17.24
C PHE A 139 14.85 3.22 -17.10
N ASN A 140 14.46 2.81 -15.89
CA ASN A 140 13.09 2.43 -15.60
C ASN A 140 12.29 3.69 -15.22
N TYR A 141 11.58 4.26 -16.19
CA TYR A 141 10.60 5.31 -15.93
C TYR A 141 9.24 4.68 -15.70
N THR A 142 8.77 4.74 -14.46
CA THR A 142 7.37 4.49 -14.14
C THR A 142 6.60 5.79 -14.33
N SER A 143 5.56 5.78 -15.14
CA SER A 143 4.70 6.95 -15.32
C SER A 143 3.81 7.18 -14.09
N HIS A 144 3.41 8.43 -13.87
CA HIS A 144 2.47 8.76 -12.79
C HIS A 144 1.14 7.99 -12.92
N GLN A 145 0.68 7.74 -14.15
CA GLN A 145 -0.55 6.99 -14.39
C GLN A 145 -0.42 5.52 -13.98
N GLU A 146 0.71 4.88 -14.31
CA GLU A 146 0.97 3.49 -13.89
C GLU A 146 0.98 3.35 -12.37
N VAL A 147 1.60 4.28 -11.64
CA VAL A 147 1.59 4.24 -10.17
C VAL A 147 0.18 4.45 -9.62
N LEU A 148 -0.58 5.40 -10.18
CA LEU A 148 -1.97 5.63 -9.77
C LEU A 148 -2.85 4.41 -10.00
N ASP A 149 -2.65 3.70 -11.12
CA ASP A 149 -3.40 2.48 -11.43
C ASP A 149 -3.06 1.34 -10.47
N VAL A 150 -1.78 1.17 -10.11
CA VAL A 150 -1.36 0.19 -9.10
C VAL A 150 -1.93 0.52 -7.72
N VAL A 151 -1.91 1.79 -7.30
CA VAL A 151 -2.51 2.24 -6.05
C VAL A 151 -4.02 2.01 -6.04
N LYS A 152 -4.70 2.25 -7.16
CA LYS A 152 -6.14 1.97 -7.31
C LYS A 152 -6.45 0.48 -7.17
N GLN A 153 -5.70 -0.39 -7.85
CA GLN A 153 -5.87 -1.84 -7.74
C GLN A 153 -5.64 -2.32 -6.30
N LEU A 154 -4.65 -1.75 -5.61
CA LEU A 154 -4.40 -2.09 -4.20
C LEU A 154 -5.58 -1.67 -3.31
N LYS A 155 -6.15 -0.49 -3.55
CA LYS A 155 -7.36 -0.03 -2.85
C LYS A 155 -8.55 -0.97 -3.04
N GLU A 156 -8.77 -1.45 -4.27
CA GLU A 156 -9.83 -2.41 -4.58
C GLU A 156 -9.59 -3.74 -3.83
N ARG A 157 -8.39 -4.31 -3.91
CA ARG A 157 -8.02 -5.55 -3.23
C ARG A 157 -8.15 -5.48 -1.71
N THR A 158 -7.72 -4.38 -1.12
CA THR A 158 -7.84 -4.19 0.34
C THR A 158 -9.30 -4.00 0.75
N THR A 159 -10.12 -3.35 -0.05
CA THR A 159 -11.56 -3.26 0.18
C THR A 159 -12.23 -4.64 0.10
N ASP A 160 -11.86 -5.46 -0.87
CA ASP A 160 -12.36 -6.83 -1.02
C ASP A 160 -11.97 -7.71 0.17
N PHE A 161 -10.74 -7.57 0.66
CA PHE A 161 -10.29 -8.23 1.89
C PHE A 161 -11.18 -7.84 3.08
N ILE A 162 -11.39 -6.53 3.32
CA ILE A 162 -12.25 -6.07 4.43
C ILE A 162 -13.68 -6.60 4.28
N ASN A 163 -14.21 -6.69 3.07
CA ASN A 163 -15.56 -7.17 2.83
C ASN A 163 -15.71 -8.68 3.05
N GLY A 164 -14.73 -9.48 2.62
CA GLY A 164 -14.87 -10.93 2.56
C GLY A 164 -14.06 -11.71 3.60
N TYR A 165 -13.27 -11.04 4.44
CA TYR A 165 -12.51 -11.73 5.48
C TYR A 165 -13.43 -12.32 6.55
N HIS A 166 -13.36 -13.63 6.71
CA HIS A 166 -14.17 -14.39 7.67
C HIS A 166 -13.31 -15.15 8.70
N GLY A 167 -12.10 -14.67 8.96
CA GLY A 167 -11.14 -15.32 9.85
C GLY A 167 -10.28 -16.39 9.16
N ASP A 168 -10.23 -16.40 7.82
CA ASP A 168 -9.30 -17.20 7.04
C ASP A 168 -8.60 -16.31 6.01
N TYR A 169 -7.30 -16.15 6.23
CA TYR A 169 -6.37 -15.39 5.41
C TYR A 169 -6.19 -15.93 3.98
N ARG A 170 -6.49 -17.22 3.77
CA ARG A 170 -6.24 -17.93 2.50
C ARG A 170 -7.11 -17.45 1.33
N MET A 171 -8.21 -16.77 1.60
CA MET A 171 -9.16 -16.36 0.54
C MET A 171 -8.77 -15.11 -0.25
N PHE A 172 -7.78 -14.32 0.21
CA PHE A 172 -7.51 -12.99 -0.37
C PHE A 172 -6.04 -12.73 -0.74
N GLY A 173 -5.20 -13.77 -0.74
CA GLY A 173 -3.77 -13.63 -1.04
C GLY A 173 -2.94 -12.97 0.07
N PHE A 174 -3.54 -12.68 1.22
CA PHE A 174 -2.86 -12.23 2.44
C PHE A 174 -2.63 -13.43 3.36
N TYR A 175 -1.71 -14.34 3.03
CA TYR A 175 -1.51 -15.56 3.84
C TYR A 175 -0.96 -15.27 5.23
N ALA A 176 -1.57 -15.89 6.25
CA ALA A 176 -1.00 -16.09 7.58
C ALA A 176 -0.79 -17.59 7.78
N GLY A 177 0.46 -18.00 7.94
CA GLY A 177 0.87 -19.37 8.25
C GLY A 177 2.04 -19.35 9.21
N ASP A 178 1.71 -19.67 10.47
CA ASP A 178 2.49 -20.05 11.65
C ASP A 178 4.04 -19.97 11.65
N TYR A 179 4.56 -19.43 12.77
CA TYR A 179 5.96 -19.25 13.20
C TYR A 179 6.72 -18.01 12.67
N ASN A 180 6.65 -16.93 13.46
CA ASN A 180 7.61 -15.81 13.57
C ASN A 180 7.78 -14.80 12.42
N HIS A 181 7.19 -14.95 11.23
CA HIS A 181 7.33 -13.97 10.15
C HIS A 181 5.98 -13.70 9.47
N ALA A 182 5.29 -12.63 9.89
CA ALA A 182 4.07 -12.16 9.25
C ALA A 182 4.39 -11.48 7.91
N LEU A 183 3.57 -11.74 6.88
CA LEU A 183 3.70 -11.28 5.49
C LEU A 183 5.01 -11.73 4.82
N THR A 184 4.98 -12.74 3.94
CA THR A 184 5.92 -12.82 2.77
C THR A 184 5.75 -14.08 1.90
N LEU A 185 6.25 -13.96 0.66
CA LEU A 185 6.65 -14.99 -0.33
C LEU A 185 5.76 -15.19 -1.58
N ASN A 186 5.40 -14.07 -2.21
CA ASN A 186 5.64 -13.79 -3.64
C ASN A 186 5.08 -12.38 -3.97
N GLY A 187 5.82 -11.33 -3.58
CA GLY A 187 5.44 -9.93 -3.81
C GLY A 187 4.08 -9.55 -3.21
N ASP A 188 4.05 -9.17 -1.92
CA ASP A 188 2.85 -8.61 -1.29
C ASP A 188 2.31 -7.48 -2.20
N PRO A 189 1.03 -7.49 -2.61
CA PRO A 189 0.45 -6.41 -3.40
C PRO A 189 0.75 -5.00 -2.84
N ILE A 190 0.93 -4.89 -1.53
CA ILE A 190 1.34 -3.65 -0.87
C ILE A 190 2.83 -3.37 -1.12
N ASP A 191 3.72 -4.36 -1.00
CA ASP A 191 5.16 -4.21 -1.29
C ASP A 191 5.38 -3.88 -2.77
N LEU A 192 4.68 -4.54 -3.69
CA LEU A 192 4.75 -4.25 -5.12
C LEU A 192 4.32 -2.80 -5.40
N ALA A 193 3.22 -2.35 -4.78
CA ALA A 193 2.78 -0.97 -4.93
C ALA A 193 3.75 0.02 -4.29
N GLU A 194 4.36 -0.33 -3.16
CA GLU A 194 5.41 0.46 -2.51
C GLU A 194 6.65 0.57 -3.39
N ASP A 195 7.06 -0.51 -4.05
CA ASP A 195 8.20 -0.56 -4.96
C ASP A 195 7.91 0.26 -6.23
N VAL A 196 6.75 0.07 -6.85
CA VAL A 196 6.33 0.87 -8.02
C VAL A 196 6.25 2.37 -7.68
N TYR A 197 5.75 2.73 -6.50
CA TYR A 197 5.77 4.11 -6.00
C TYR A 197 7.21 4.61 -5.76
N ASN A 198 8.07 3.78 -5.18
CA ASN A 198 9.46 4.14 -4.92
C ASN A 198 10.25 4.33 -6.22
N ASP A 199 9.99 3.53 -7.24
CA ASP A 199 10.60 3.66 -8.57
C ASP A 199 10.13 4.94 -9.26
N PHE A 200 8.86 5.31 -9.12
CA PHE A 200 8.38 6.60 -9.60
C PHE A 200 9.04 7.78 -8.88
N MET A 201 9.17 7.72 -7.55
CA MET A 201 9.76 8.80 -6.74
C MET A 201 11.30 8.83 -6.78
N ASN A 202 11.93 7.70 -7.09
CA ASN A 202 13.37 7.53 -7.23
C ASN A 202 13.68 6.34 -8.16
N PRO A 203 13.69 6.57 -9.47
CA PRO A 203 13.90 5.53 -10.46
C PRO A 203 15.35 4.99 -10.53
N PHE A 204 16.28 5.51 -9.72
CA PHE A 204 17.68 5.07 -9.69
C PHE A 204 18.01 4.12 -8.55
N LYS A 205 17.03 3.81 -7.69
CA LYS A 205 17.24 2.99 -6.50
C LYS A 205 17.42 1.50 -6.79
N GLY A 206 16.87 1.02 -7.91
CA GLY A 206 16.81 -0.40 -8.27
C GLY A 206 17.98 -0.95 -9.09
N SER A 207 18.96 -0.13 -9.48
CA SER A 207 20.09 -0.59 -10.32
C SER A 207 21.43 -0.70 -9.57
N ALA A 208 21.42 -0.59 -8.25
CA ALA A 208 22.59 -0.89 -7.40
C ALA A 208 22.70 -2.38 -7.01
N SER A 209 21.84 -3.27 -7.51
CA SER A 209 21.78 -4.68 -7.07
C SER A 209 22.24 -5.72 -8.11
N ASN A 210 22.77 -5.32 -9.26
CA ASN A 210 23.33 -6.23 -10.27
C ASN A 210 24.83 -5.95 -10.55
N GLY A 211 25.60 -5.64 -9.51
CA GLY A 211 27.06 -5.51 -9.54
C GLY A 211 27.73 -6.62 -8.74
#